data_AF-A0A8S1NK49-F1
#
_entry.id   AF-A0A8S1NK49-F1
#
_cell.length_a   1.000
_cell.length_b   1.000
_cell.length_c   1.000
_cell.angle_alpha   90.00
_cell.angle_beta   90.00
_cell.angle_gamma   90.00
#
_symmetry.space_group_name_H-M   'P 1'
#
loop_
_entity.id
_entity.type
_entity.pdbx_description
1 polymer ?
#
loop_
_entity_poly.entity_id
_entity_poly.type
_entity_poly.pdbx_seq_one_letter_code
_entity_poly.pdbx_strand_id
1 'polypeptide(L)'
;MSRAIRRYVNAKEEMEYQRGYSAEEMQAAKLRKAFVQKYIADFDTNFYKTQEERDWGYVVRREYRYDVTYTSIVDGWACAAVVSMARMFQTKRFSWAPYFVVWPIAYLYFQPINFLKHNKKYFDMCNLGDTYYLGRERNKVLAECNRILDREDF
;
A
#
# COMPACT_ATOMS: atom_id res chain seq x y z
N MET A 1 -14.58 -3.98 -8.90
CA MET A 1 -14.85 -2.64 -8.32
C MET A 1 -15.03 -1.59 -9.43
N SER A 2 -16.16 -0.88 -9.43
CA SER A 2 -16.46 0.18 -10.40
C SER A 2 -15.55 1.41 -10.22
N ARG A 3 -15.40 2.24 -11.26
CA ARG A 3 -14.56 3.46 -11.22
C ARG A 3 -15.02 4.45 -10.14
N ALA A 4 -16.32 4.57 -9.93
CA ALA A 4 -16.90 5.45 -8.91
C ALA A 4 -16.50 5.00 -7.50
N ILE A 5 -16.60 3.70 -7.20
CA ILE A 5 -16.22 3.14 -5.89
C ILE A 5 -14.72 3.34 -5.63
N ARG A 6 -13.86 3.11 -6.63
CA ARG A 6 -12.41 3.35 -6.47
C ARG A 6 -12.10 4.80 -6.10
N ARG A 7 -12.76 5.76 -6.75
CA ARG A 7 -12.59 7.18 -6.43
C ARG A 7 -13.05 7.50 -5.00
N TYR A 8 -14.17 6.95 -4.59
CA TYR A 8 -14.69 7.13 -3.23
C TYR A 8 -13.73 6.56 -2.18
N VAL A 9 -13.26 5.33 -2.37
CA VAL A 9 -12.28 4.68 -1.46
C VAL A 9 -11.00 5.52 -1.40
N ASN A 10 -10.45 5.90 -2.55
CA ASN A 10 -9.23 6.70 -2.58
C ASN A 10 -9.40 8.07 -1.91
N ALA A 11 -10.57 8.72 -2.05
CA ALA A 11 -10.86 9.99 -1.40
C ALA A 11 -10.96 9.85 0.13
N LYS A 12 -11.53 8.73 0.61
CA LYS A 12 -11.58 8.43 2.05
C LYS A 12 -10.18 8.15 2.61
N GLU A 13 -9.37 7.34 1.91
CA GLU A 13 -7.98 7.08 2.30
C GLU A 13 -7.14 8.36 2.31
N GLU A 14 -7.35 9.26 1.35
CA GLU A 14 -6.68 10.55 1.31
C GLU A 14 -7.08 11.43 2.50
N MET A 15 -8.37 11.48 2.84
CA MET A 15 -8.84 12.21 4.02
C MET A 15 -8.22 11.66 5.32
N GLU A 16 -8.19 10.34 5.48
CA GLU A 16 -7.58 9.67 6.64
C GLU A 16 -6.08 9.97 6.73
N TYR A 17 -5.38 9.92 5.59
CA TYR A 17 -3.96 10.25 5.52
C TYR A 17 -3.69 11.73 5.87
N GLN A 18 -4.50 12.66 5.36
CA GLN A 18 -4.37 14.11 5.62
C GLN A 18 -4.68 14.48 7.08
N ARG A 19 -5.62 13.78 7.71
CA ARG A 19 -5.92 13.93 9.16
C ARG A 19 -4.71 13.52 10.02
N GLY A 20 -3.91 12.58 9.54
CA GLY A 20 -2.85 11.93 10.30
C GLY A 20 -3.39 10.79 11.18
N TYR A 21 -2.49 9.88 11.55
CA TYR A 21 -2.80 8.69 12.34
C TYR A 21 -2.44 8.89 13.82
N SER A 22 -3.32 8.43 14.71
CA SER A 22 -2.97 8.30 16.14
C SER A 22 -1.93 7.19 16.36
N ALA A 23 -1.38 7.10 17.57
CA ALA A 23 -0.40 6.06 17.92
C ALA A 23 -1.02 4.65 17.81
N GLU A 24 -2.27 4.50 18.22
CA GLU A 24 -3.05 3.26 18.15
C GLU A 24 -3.36 2.90 16.68
N GLU A 25 -3.77 3.88 15.87
CA GLU A 25 -4.01 3.70 14.44
C GLU A 25 -2.73 3.29 13.69
N MET A 26 -1.59 3.86 14.06
CA MET A 26 -0.29 3.45 13.52
C MET A 26 0.07 2.01 13.90
N GLN A 27 -0.27 1.57 15.12
CA GLN A 27 -0.03 0.20 15.55
C GLN A 27 -0.94 -0.79 14.81
N ALA A 28 -2.24 -0.47 14.66
CA ALA A 28 -3.17 -1.26 13.86
C ALA A 28 -2.74 -1.32 12.39
N ALA A 29 -2.29 -0.20 11.81
CA ALA A 29 -1.76 -0.15 10.46
C ALA A 29 -0.52 -1.05 10.28
N LYS A 30 0.38 -1.11 11.27
CA LYS A 30 1.54 -2.03 11.24
C LYS A 30 1.09 -3.49 11.17
N LEU A 31 0.08 -3.89 11.96
CA LEU A 31 -0.45 -5.26 11.93
C LEU A 31 -1.06 -5.60 10.56
N ARG A 32 -1.86 -4.70 9.99
CA ARG A 32 -2.44 -4.88 8.65
C ARG A 32 -1.38 -4.97 7.57
N LYS A 33 -0.37 -4.10 7.62
CA LYS A 33 0.75 -4.12 6.67
C LYS A 33 1.54 -5.43 6.79
N ALA A 34 1.80 -5.91 8.01
CA ALA A 34 2.47 -7.18 8.23
C ALA A 34 1.66 -8.36 7.66
N PHE A 35 0.33 -8.35 7.83
CA PHE A 35 -0.55 -9.33 7.20
C PHE A 35 -0.45 -9.29 5.66
N VAL A 36 -0.60 -8.11 5.05
CA VAL A 36 -0.53 -7.96 3.58
C VAL A 36 0.85 -8.35 3.05
N GLN A 37 1.93 -8.00 3.74
CA GLN A 37 3.28 -8.44 3.36
C GLN A 37 3.39 -9.96 3.35
N LYS A 38 3.04 -10.58 4.48
CA LYS A 38 3.20 -12.02 4.71
C LYS A 38 2.33 -12.86 3.78
N TYR A 39 1.08 -12.47 3.53
CA TYR A 39 0.10 -13.31 2.84
C TYR A 39 -0.13 -12.89 1.38
N ILE A 40 0.26 -11.68 0.96
CA ILE A 40 -0.05 -11.18 -0.39
C ILE A 40 1.20 -10.74 -1.15
N ALA A 41 2.07 -9.92 -0.55
CA ALA A 41 3.20 -9.36 -1.27
C ALA A 41 4.30 -10.41 -1.49
N ASP A 42 4.73 -11.05 -0.40
CA ASP A 42 5.86 -11.98 -0.36
C ASP A 42 5.43 -13.43 -0.65
N PHE A 43 4.18 -13.77 -0.33
CA PHE A 43 3.61 -15.08 -0.60
C PHE A 43 3.14 -15.23 -2.05
N ASP A 44 3.36 -16.39 -2.64
CA ASP A 44 2.77 -16.69 -3.94
C ASP A 44 1.32 -17.12 -3.77
N THR A 45 0.42 -16.26 -4.24
CA THR A 45 -1.03 -16.41 -4.17
C THR A 45 -1.52 -17.69 -4.85
N ASN A 46 -0.74 -18.32 -5.74
CA ASN A 46 -1.10 -19.58 -6.37
C ASN A 46 -1.09 -20.78 -5.40
N PHE A 47 -0.41 -20.67 -4.25
CA PHE A 47 -0.35 -21.75 -3.26
C PHE A 47 -1.61 -21.85 -2.39
N TYR A 48 -2.57 -20.93 -2.51
CA TYR A 48 -3.85 -21.09 -1.84
C TYR A 48 -4.62 -22.29 -2.42
N LYS A 49 -5.24 -23.07 -1.53
CA LYS A 49 -5.93 -24.31 -1.92
C LYS A 49 -7.24 -24.02 -2.66
N THR A 50 -8.00 -23.03 -2.20
CA THR A 50 -9.29 -22.69 -2.77
C THR A 50 -9.14 -21.73 -3.96
N GLN A 51 -10.11 -21.70 -4.86
CA GLN A 51 -10.05 -20.81 -6.01
C GLN A 51 -10.30 -19.36 -5.58
N GLU A 52 -11.21 -19.16 -4.63
CA GLU A 52 -11.62 -17.86 -4.12
C GLU A 52 -10.45 -17.13 -3.44
N GLU A 53 -9.65 -17.84 -2.64
CA GLU A 53 -8.44 -17.27 -2.02
C GLU A 53 -7.38 -16.89 -3.07
N ARG A 54 -7.23 -17.70 -4.13
CA ARG A 54 -6.29 -17.41 -5.22
C ARG A 54 -6.72 -16.16 -5.98
N ASP A 55 -8.00 -16.08 -6.35
CA ASP A 55 -8.56 -14.98 -7.13
C ASP A 55 -8.48 -13.66 -6.35
N TRP A 56 -8.93 -13.66 -5.09
CA TRP A 56 -8.84 -12.46 -4.24
C TRP A 56 -7.39 -12.12 -3.91
N GLY A 57 -6.55 -13.09 -3.55
CA GLY A 57 -5.13 -12.87 -3.32
C GLY A 57 -4.44 -12.23 -4.52
N TYR A 58 -4.73 -12.71 -5.73
CA TYR A 58 -4.24 -12.12 -6.97
C TYR A 58 -4.73 -10.68 -7.16
N VAL A 59 -6.02 -10.42 -6.94
CA VAL A 59 -6.59 -9.06 -7.07
C VAL A 59 -5.92 -8.11 -6.10
N VAL A 60 -5.79 -8.47 -4.82
CA VAL A 60 -5.13 -7.62 -3.81
C VAL A 60 -3.68 -7.37 -4.19
N ARG A 61 -2.94 -8.41 -4.62
CA ARG A 61 -1.56 -8.28 -5.07
C ARG A 61 -1.41 -7.33 -6.25
N ARG A 62 -2.35 -7.40 -7.20
CA ARG A 62 -2.37 -6.51 -8.36
C ARG A 62 -2.61 -5.06 -7.95
N GLU A 63 -3.62 -4.80 -7.11
CA GLU A 63 -3.90 -3.44 -6.62
C GLU A 63 -2.72 -2.90 -5.80
N TYR A 64 -2.10 -3.72 -4.94
CA TYR A 64 -0.87 -3.36 -4.22
C TYR A 64 0.26 -2.92 -5.16
N ARG A 65 0.50 -3.67 -6.23
CA ARG A 65 1.53 -3.32 -7.22
C ARG A 65 1.21 -2.01 -7.93
N TYR A 66 -0.05 -1.76 -8.28
CA TYR A 66 -0.44 -0.49 -8.91
C TYR A 66 -0.28 0.69 -7.97
N ASP A 67 -0.94 0.64 -6.82
CA ASP A 67 -1.06 1.78 -5.91
C ASP A 67 0.24 2.05 -5.14
N VAL A 68 1.02 1.01 -4.80
CA VAL A 68 2.28 1.15 -4.07
C VAL A 68 3.47 1.14 -5.03
N THR A 69 3.72 0.03 -5.71
CA THR A 69 4.97 -0.13 -6.49
C THR A 69 5.04 0.83 -7.68
N TYR A 70 4.04 0.81 -8.57
CA TYR A 70 4.07 1.61 -9.79
C TYR A 70 3.89 3.10 -9.50
N THR A 71 2.96 3.47 -8.61
CA THR A 71 2.83 4.88 -8.19
C THR A 71 4.13 5.41 -7.61
N SER A 72 4.79 4.69 -6.70
CA SER A 72 6.07 5.14 -6.13
C SER A 72 7.20 5.21 -7.16
N ILE A 73 7.19 4.36 -8.20
CA ILE A 73 8.15 4.45 -9.31
C ILE A 73 7.93 5.75 -10.09
N VAL A 74 6.67 6.09 -10.38
CA VAL A 74 6.28 7.31 -11.10
C VAL A 74 6.59 8.56 -10.29
N ASP A 75 6.27 8.56 -8.99
CA ASP A 75 6.57 9.68 -8.08
C ASP A 75 8.09 9.87 -7.95
N GLY A 76 8.84 8.78 -7.83
CA GLY A 76 10.29 8.82 -7.81
C GLY A 76 10.86 9.36 -9.11
N TRP A 77 10.30 8.96 -10.25
CA TRP A 77 10.69 9.42 -11.58
C TRP A 77 10.47 10.94 -11.73
N ALA A 78 9.29 11.40 -11.34
CA ALA A 78 8.94 12.83 -11.37
C ALA A 78 9.85 13.66 -10.46
N CYS A 79 10.12 13.18 -9.23
CA CYS A 79 11.03 13.84 -8.29
C CYS A 79 12.46 13.93 -8.86
N ALA A 80 12.98 12.83 -9.41
CA ALA A 80 14.29 12.79 -10.05
C ALA A 80 14.40 13.74 -11.24
N ALA A 81 13.36 13.83 -12.06
CA ALA A 81 13.29 14.78 -13.17
C ALA A 81 13.37 16.24 -12.66
N VAL A 82 12.58 16.60 -11.64
CA VAL A 82 12.58 17.95 -11.05
C VAL A 82 13.95 18.32 -10.48
N VAL A 83 14.56 17.43 -9.69
CA VAL A 83 15.90 17.67 -9.11
C VAL A 83 16.96 17.80 -10.19
N SER A 84 16.90 16.97 -11.23
CA SER A 84 17.85 17.03 -12.34
C SER A 84 17.71 18.30 -13.16
N MET A 85 16.47 18.76 -13.40
CA MET A 85 16.21 20.06 -14.03
C MET A 85 16.76 21.20 -13.17
N ALA A 86 16.49 21.22 -11.87
CA ALA A 86 17.01 22.24 -10.95
C ALA A 86 18.55 22.31 -10.98
N ARG A 87 19.23 21.15 -10.95
CA ARG A 87 20.69 21.08 -11.05
C ARG A 87 21.21 21.55 -12.41
N MET A 88 20.50 21.23 -13.50
CA MET A 88 20.84 21.71 -14.84
C MET A 88 20.75 23.24 -14.91
N PHE A 89 19.72 23.86 -14.30
CA PHE A 89 19.58 25.31 -14.24
C PHE A 89 20.71 26.00 -13.45
N GLN A 90 21.18 25.36 -12.38
CA GLN A 90 22.27 25.89 -11.53
C GLN A 90 23.65 25.75 -12.19
N THR A 91 23.96 24.57 -12.72
CA THR A 91 25.29 24.26 -13.26
C THR A 91 25.45 24.62 -14.74
N LYS A 92 24.35 24.94 -15.43
CA LYS A 92 24.27 25.12 -16.89
C LYS A 92 24.84 23.95 -17.69
N ARG A 93 24.89 22.76 -17.08
CA ARG A 93 25.40 21.53 -17.69
C ARG A 93 24.38 20.42 -17.50
N PHE A 94 24.26 19.58 -18.52
CA PHE A 94 23.43 18.40 -18.47
C PHE A 94 24.20 17.25 -17.81
N SER A 95 23.57 16.58 -16.84
CA SER A 95 24.13 15.41 -16.16
C SER A 95 23.01 14.48 -15.73
N TRP A 96 23.13 13.20 -16.07
CA TRP A 96 22.20 12.14 -15.64
C TRP A 96 22.45 11.62 -14.22
N ALA A 97 23.62 11.92 -13.64
CA ALA A 97 23.98 11.47 -12.29
C ALA A 97 22.92 11.79 -11.21
N PRO A 98 22.40 13.04 -11.07
CA PRO A 98 21.34 13.33 -10.09
C PRO A 98 20.10 12.46 -10.30
N TYR A 99 19.72 12.19 -11.55
CA TYR A 99 18.52 11.45 -11.86
C TYR A 99 18.61 9.99 -11.37
N PHE A 100 19.69 9.29 -11.69
CA PHE A 100 19.88 7.89 -11.30
C PHE A 100 20.10 7.69 -9.81
N VAL A 101 20.49 8.74 -9.08
CA VAL A 101 20.59 8.71 -7.60
C VAL A 101 19.25 9.03 -6.95
N VAL A 102 18.59 10.10 -7.39
CA VAL A 102 17.34 10.56 -6.77
C VAL A 102 16.20 9.59 -7.04
N TRP A 103 16.13 8.99 -8.24
CA TRP A 103 15.04 8.08 -8.60
C TRP A 103 14.87 6.89 -7.65
N PRO A 104 15.89 6.05 -7.39
CA PRO A 104 15.76 4.93 -6.45
C PRO A 104 15.54 5.38 -5.01
N ILE A 105 16.15 6.49 -4.57
CA ILE A 105 15.95 7.03 -3.21
C ILE A 105 14.50 7.48 -3.03
N ALA A 106 13.97 8.24 -3.98
CA ALA A 106 12.60 8.72 -3.93
C ALA A 106 11.60 7.57 -4.03
N TYR A 107 11.87 6.55 -4.85
CA TYR A 107 11.06 5.33 -4.88
C TYR A 107 10.97 4.66 -3.50
N LEU A 108 12.12 4.43 -2.84
CA LEU A 108 12.17 3.82 -1.51
C LEU A 108 11.52 4.70 -0.43
N TYR A 109 11.49 6.02 -0.63
CA TYR A 109 10.81 6.96 0.27
C TYR A 109 9.28 6.92 0.11
N PHE A 110 8.77 6.93 -1.13
CA PHE A 110 7.33 6.93 -1.38
C PHE A 110 6.66 5.58 -1.13
N GLN A 111 7.38 4.46 -1.32
CA GLN A 111 6.83 3.12 -1.14
C GLN A 111 6.19 2.89 0.25
N PRO A 112 6.86 3.14 1.39
CA PRO A 112 6.26 2.94 2.71
C PRO A 112 5.10 3.89 3.01
N ILE A 113 5.09 5.09 2.40
CA ILE A 113 4.04 6.10 2.54
C ILE A 113 2.77 5.63 1.83
N ASN A 114 2.88 5.27 0.54
CA ASN A 114 1.76 4.74 -0.24
C ASN A 114 1.22 3.44 0.37
N PHE A 115 2.10 2.59 0.91
CA PHE A 115 1.64 1.39 1.59
C PHE A 115 0.95 1.67 2.93
N LEU A 116 1.38 2.70 3.67
CA LEU A 116 0.65 3.13 4.87
C LEU A 116 -0.73 3.67 4.50
N LYS A 117 -0.84 4.49 3.46
CA LYS A 117 -2.11 5.06 3.01
C LYS A 117 -3.14 3.97 2.63
N HIS A 118 -2.72 2.99 1.84
CA HIS A 118 -3.64 1.98 1.28
C HIS A 118 -3.79 0.70 2.13
N ASN A 119 -3.26 0.69 3.35
CA ASN A 119 -3.20 -0.53 4.17
C ASN A 119 -4.58 -1.15 4.45
N LYS A 120 -5.57 -0.29 4.77
CA LYS A 120 -6.92 -0.73 5.17
C LYS A 120 -7.66 -1.32 3.98
N LYS A 121 -7.58 -0.68 2.81
CA LYS A 121 -8.15 -1.18 1.55
C LYS A 121 -7.70 -2.60 1.22
N TYR A 122 -6.39 -2.89 1.27
CA TYR A 122 -5.90 -4.24 0.97
C TYR A 122 -6.37 -5.27 2.01
N PHE A 123 -6.39 -4.87 3.28
CA PHE A 123 -6.84 -5.72 4.37
C PHE A 123 -8.32 -6.10 4.25
N ASP A 124 -9.15 -5.15 3.83
CA ASP A 124 -10.60 -5.36 3.67
C ASP A 124 -10.95 -6.12 2.38
N MET A 125 -10.14 -6.00 1.32
CA MET A 125 -10.29 -6.83 0.13
C MET A 125 -10.07 -8.33 0.41
N CYS A 126 -9.34 -8.68 1.47
CA CYS A 126 -9.13 -10.08 1.90
C CYS A 126 -10.26 -10.63 2.78
N ASN A 127 -11.42 -9.95 2.85
CA ASN A 127 -12.57 -10.42 3.62
C ASN A 127 -13.28 -11.59 2.91
N LEU A 128 -12.77 -12.80 3.15
CA LEU A 128 -13.30 -14.05 2.58
C LEU A 128 -14.17 -14.85 3.56
N GLY A 129 -14.29 -14.43 4.83
CA GLY A 129 -14.97 -15.20 5.89
C GLY A 129 -14.08 -16.27 6.54
N ASP A 130 -14.60 -16.93 7.58
CA ASP A 130 -13.82 -17.85 8.44
C ASP A 130 -13.57 -19.25 7.85
N THR A 131 -14.30 -19.58 6.78
CA THR A 131 -14.17 -20.85 6.05
C THR A 131 -12.84 -20.96 5.33
N TYR A 132 -12.28 -19.84 4.89
CA TYR A 132 -11.03 -19.76 4.15
C TYR A 132 -9.85 -19.47 5.09
N TYR A 133 -8.67 -20.00 4.76
CA TYR A 133 -7.45 -19.78 5.55
C TYR A 133 -7.05 -18.30 5.56
N LEU A 134 -7.06 -17.65 4.39
CA LEU A 134 -6.73 -16.22 4.27
C LEU A 134 -7.69 -15.35 5.09
N GLY A 135 -8.99 -15.64 5.03
CA GLY A 135 -10.01 -14.93 5.79
C GLY A 135 -9.89 -15.14 7.30
N ARG A 136 -9.59 -16.37 7.75
CA ARG A 136 -9.35 -16.68 9.17
C ARG A 136 -8.15 -15.92 9.73
N GLU A 137 -7.03 -15.89 9.02
CA GLU A 137 -5.85 -15.15 9.45
C GLU A 137 -6.10 -13.64 9.46
N ARG A 138 -6.85 -13.13 8.46
CA ARG A 138 -7.32 -11.74 8.44
C ARG A 138 -8.15 -11.43 9.69
N ASN A 139 -9.09 -12.29 10.05
CA ASN A 139 -9.99 -12.05 11.18
C ASN A 139 -9.28 -12.08 12.54
N LYS A 140 -8.23 -12.89 12.70
CA LYS A 140 -7.35 -12.82 13.88
C LYS A 140 -6.68 -11.45 14.02
N VAL A 141 -6.13 -10.94 12.91
CA VAL A 141 -5.50 -9.62 12.88
C VAL A 141 -6.53 -8.50 13.10
N LEU A 142 -7.75 -8.65 12.57
CA LEU A 142 -8.83 -7.70 12.79
C LEU A 142 -9.20 -7.64 14.28
N ALA A 143 -9.35 -8.79 14.95
CA ALA A 143 -9.66 -8.83 16.38
C ALA A 143 -8.58 -8.11 17.21
N GLU A 144 -7.31 -8.27 16.85
CA GLU A 144 -6.22 -7.54 17.51
C GLU A 144 -6.26 -6.04 17.21
N CYS A 145 -6.55 -5.64 15.98
CA CYS A 145 -6.71 -4.23 15.61
C CYS A 145 -7.88 -3.58 16.37
N ASN A 146 -9.01 -4.27 16.49
CA ASN A 146 -10.19 -3.77 17.22
C ASN A 146 -9.87 -3.59 18.70
N ARG A 147 -9.10 -4.52 19.29
CA ARG A 147 -8.62 -4.39 20.68
C ARG A 147 -7.70 -3.17 20.87
N ILE A 148 -6.87 -2.84 19.89
CA ILE A 148 -5.96 -1.68 19.95
C ILE A 148 -6.72 -0.37 19.78
N LEU A 149 -7.69 -0.35 18.87
CA LEU A 149 -8.45 0.86 18.52
C LEU A 149 -9.64 1.13 19.46
N ASP A 150 -9.97 0.18 20.34
CA ASP A 150 -11.15 0.19 21.21
C ASP A 150 -12.46 0.50 20.46
N ARG A 151 -12.53 0.07 19.20
CA ARG A 151 -13.69 0.23 18.31
C ARG A 151 -13.72 -0.88 17.27
N GLU A 152 -14.91 -1.19 16.75
CA GLU A 152 -15.06 -2.10 15.63
C GLU A 152 -14.64 -1.39 14.34
N ASP A 153 -13.51 -1.80 13.76
CA ASP A 153 -13.04 -1.29 12.48
C ASP A 153 -13.68 -2.12 11.36
N PHE A 154 -14.92 -1.77 11.00
CA PHE A 154 -15.61 -2.29 9.81
C PHE A 154 -15.27 -1.48 8.54
#